data_AF-A0AAD4LU86-F1
#
_entry.id   AF-A0AAD4LU86-F1
#
_cell.length_a   1.000
_cell.length_b   1.000
_cell.length_c   1.000
_cell.angle_alpha   90.00
_cell.angle_beta   90.00
_cell.angle_gamma   90.00
#
_symmetry.space_group_name_H-M   'P 1'
#
loop_
_entity.id
_entity.type
_entity.pdbx_description
1 polymer ?
#
loop_
_entity_poly.entity_id
_entity_poly.type
_entity_poly.pdbx_seq_one_letter_code
_entity_poly.pdbx_strand_id
1 'polypeptide(L)'
;MSATTSFIRALSPAATSMSQVFAALQEGVHPSEDILRDQRHYAILGTNNMSELVALIPSDYKAVLTEALHDLQNHMERLVGASNTLAKWRHCHSVGTIPAHLRSNPPVVQFTKDYKSKAEAAAHQESLRKAHTEYQIKCLEESIKAKADEVAHLEKSIEPVYLYTHMRSIVTKRSESVLTSHQIPVFRLDEEREVLDKWVPSPAALKHAANMQQDSVVYAERVISMVRAKDVIMQRKIQKKKDLAAAATASADQIMSNDPNSIKELIEKQIKASMKASGLTPSGKKQKKKGKGKAKGKQTSGKPDKKDKGGNQNQKQANAKKLAELKDGPKKKGKGKKGKGKGKGQGKGKGKKAQETPK
;
A
#
# COMPACT_ATOMS: atom_id res chain seq x y z
N MET A 1 7.42 -38.45 -40.81
CA MET A 1 7.55 -37.74 -39.51
C MET A 1 7.45 -36.26 -39.78
N SER A 2 6.70 -35.49 -38.99
CA SER A 2 6.75 -34.02 -38.98
C SER A 2 6.58 -33.55 -37.54
N ALA A 3 7.59 -32.84 -37.01
CA ALA A 3 7.68 -32.49 -35.60
C ALA A 3 7.34 -31.01 -35.37
N THR A 4 6.06 -30.65 -35.52
CA THR A 4 5.54 -29.32 -35.16
C THR A 4 4.97 -29.33 -33.75
N THR A 5 5.83 -29.63 -32.77
CA THR A 5 5.48 -29.66 -31.34
C THR A 5 6.38 -28.69 -30.55
N SER A 6 5.87 -28.21 -29.42
CA SER A 6 6.69 -27.59 -28.34
C SER A 6 7.28 -26.19 -28.56
N PHE A 7 6.55 -25.26 -29.19
CA PHE A 7 6.74 -23.81 -28.98
C PHE A 7 5.43 -23.04 -28.71
N ILE A 8 4.44 -23.69 -28.08
CA ILE A 8 3.31 -22.98 -27.47
C ILE A 8 3.84 -22.20 -26.25
N ARG A 9 4.16 -20.93 -26.47
CA ARG A 9 4.43 -19.94 -25.42
C ARG A 9 3.18 -19.85 -24.55
N ALA A 10 3.26 -20.35 -23.31
CA ALA A 10 2.10 -20.43 -22.41
C ALA A 10 1.38 -19.09 -22.32
N LEU A 11 0.18 -19.03 -22.90
CA LEU A 11 -0.70 -17.86 -22.80
C LEU A 11 -1.17 -17.72 -21.35
N SER A 12 -1.49 -16.49 -20.93
CA SER A 12 -2.13 -16.32 -19.62
C SER A 12 -3.50 -17.04 -19.63
N PRO A 13 -4.00 -17.53 -18.49
CA PRO A 13 -5.32 -18.15 -18.43
C PRO A 13 -6.43 -17.23 -18.96
N ALA A 14 -6.34 -15.93 -18.69
CA ALA A 14 -7.22 -14.91 -19.26
C ALA A 14 -7.14 -14.82 -20.80
N ALA A 15 -5.94 -14.83 -21.38
CA ALA A 15 -5.78 -14.84 -22.85
C ALA A 15 -6.29 -16.15 -23.47
N THR A 16 -6.18 -17.27 -22.75
CA THR A 16 -6.71 -18.58 -23.17
C THR A 16 -8.24 -18.56 -23.20
N SER A 17 -8.89 -18.08 -22.13
CA SER A 17 -10.36 -17.89 -22.07
C SER A 17 -10.88 -16.97 -23.17
N MET A 18 -10.24 -15.81 -23.40
CA MET A 18 -10.62 -14.91 -24.49
C MET A 18 -10.45 -15.56 -25.88
N SER A 19 -9.40 -16.36 -26.07
CA SER A 19 -9.19 -17.11 -27.32
C SER A 19 -10.25 -18.18 -27.56
N GLN A 20 -10.78 -18.81 -26.49
CA GLN A 20 -11.87 -19.78 -26.60
C GLN A 20 -13.21 -19.13 -26.96
N VAL A 21 -13.52 -17.96 -26.39
CA VAL A 21 -14.69 -17.17 -26.80
C VAL A 21 -14.59 -16.78 -28.29
N PHE A 22 -13.43 -16.32 -28.73
CA PHE A 22 -13.22 -15.92 -30.12
C PHE A 22 -13.32 -17.11 -31.09
N ALA A 23 -12.74 -18.26 -30.75
CA ALA A 23 -12.83 -19.48 -31.55
C ALA A 23 -14.28 -19.97 -31.69
N ALA A 24 -15.04 -20.05 -30.59
CA ALA A 24 -16.44 -20.45 -30.63
C ALA A 24 -17.28 -19.53 -31.54
N LEU A 25 -17.12 -18.21 -31.40
CA LEU A 25 -17.79 -17.22 -32.26
C LEU A 25 -17.38 -17.35 -33.75
N GLN A 26 -16.11 -17.66 -34.03
CA GLN A 26 -15.61 -17.87 -35.40
C GLN A 26 -16.14 -19.19 -36.02
N GLU A 27 -16.40 -20.21 -35.21
CA GLU A 27 -17.00 -21.48 -35.61
C GLU A 27 -18.55 -21.42 -35.66
N GLY A 28 -19.16 -20.29 -35.29
CA GLY A 28 -20.62 -20.13 -35.21
C GLY A 28 -21.27 -20.83 -34.01
N VAL A 29 -20.46 -21.30 -33.05
CA VAL A 29 -20.88 -22.04 -31.86
C VAL A 29 -21.05 -21.06 -30.69
N HIS A 30 -22.15 -21.20 -29.93
CA HIS A 30 -22.29 -20.42 -28.70
C HIS A 30 -21.28 -20.89 -27.64
N PRO A 31 -20.44 -20.00 -27.07
CA PRO A 31 -19.50 -20.38 -26.02
C PRO A 31 -20.24 -20.87 -24.76
N SER A 32 -19.68 -21.87 -24.08
CA SER A 32 -20.31 -22.45 -22.89
C SER A 32 -20.37 -21.47 -21.72
N GLU A 33 -21.33 -21.69 -20.82
CA GLU A 33 -21.52 -20.85 -19.62
C GLU A 33 -20.25 -20.80 -18.74
N ASP A 34 -19.46 -21.88 -18.68
CA ASP A 34 -18.17 -21.90 -17.99
C ASP A 34 -17.17 -20.91 -18.60
N ILE A 35 -17.02 -20.90 -19.93
CA ILE A 35 -16.11 -19.96 -20.63
C ILE A 35 -16.58 -18.52 -20.41
N LEU A 36 -17.90 -18.28 -20.48
CA LEU A 36 -18.49 -16.95 -20.26
C LEU A 36 -18.35 -16.49 -18.80
N ARG A 37 -18.53 -17.37 -17.82
CA ARG A 37 -18.29 -17.08 -16.39
C ARG A 37 -16.82 -16.75 -16.16
N ASP A 38 -15.92 -17.58 -16.66
CA ASP A 38 -14.49 -17.39 -16.46
C ASP A 38 -14.01 -16.09 -17.11
N GLN A 39 -14.55 -15.71 -18.28
CA GLN A 39 -14.30 -14.39 -18.90
C GLN A 39 -14.70 -13.23 -17.97
N ARG A 40 -15.90 -13.29 -17.34
CA ARG A 40 -16.33 -12.28 -16.35
C ARG A 40 -15.40 -12.26 -15.14
N HIS A 41 -15.04 -13.42 -14.61
CA HIS A 41 -14.12 -13.55 -13.49
C HIS A 41 -12.74 -12.96 -13.81
N TYR A 42 -12.18 -13.19 -15.01
CA TYR A 42 -10.91 -12.58 -15.44
C TYR A 42 -11.01 -11.05 -15.57
N ALA A 43 -12.13 -10.51 -16.05
CA ALA A 43 -12.36 -9.07 -16.10
C ALA A 43 -12.38 -8.46 -14.68
N ILE A 44 -13.12 -9.06 -13.75
CA ILE A 44 -13.19 -8.67 -12.34
C ILE A 44 -11.80 -8.73 -11.68
N LEU A 45 -11.08 -9.85 -11.85
CA LEU A 45 -9.74 -10.03 -11.29
C LEU A 45 -8.66 -9.12 -11.93
N GLY A 46 -8.92 -8.60 -13.13
CA GLY A 46 -8.04 -7.67 -13.84
C GLY A 46 -8.05 -6.23 -13.30
N THR A 47 -9.09 -5.80 -12.58
CA THR A 47 -9.24 -4.42 -12.10
C THR A 47 -8.21 -4.06 -11.04
N ASN A 48 -7.65 -2.85 -11.07
CA ASN A 48 -6.55 -2.42 -10.22
C ASN A 48 -6.97 -1.41 -9.12
N ASN A 49 -8.21 -0.95 -9.14
CA ASN A 49 -8.79 -0.10 -8.10
C ASN A 49 -10.30 -0.33 -7.96
N MET A 50 -10.88 0.18 -6.87
CA MET A 50 -12.31 0.04 -6.57
C MET A 50 -13.23 0.70 -7.62
N SER A 51 -12.79 1.78 -8.28
CA SER A 51 -13.60 2.46 -9.30
C SER A 51 -13.78 1.59 -10.54
N GLU A 52 -12.72 0.95 -11.01
CA GLU A 52 -12.77 -0.07 -12.08
C GLU A 52 -13.64 -1.27 -11.67
N LEU A 53 -13.48 -1.76 -10.44
CA LEU A 53 -14.27 -2.88 -9.91
C LEU A 53 -15.78 -2.55 -9.90
N VAL A 54 -16.14 -1.37 -9.40
CA VAL A 54 -17.51 -0.84 -9.34
C VAL A 54 -18.05 -0.46 -10.73
N ALA A 55 -17.18 -0.16 -11.70
CA ALA A 55 -17.57 0.04 -13.10
C ALA A 55 -18.00 -1.27 -13.78
N LEU A 56 -17.44 -2.41 -13.38
CA LEU A 56 -17.84 -3.74 -13.86
C LEU A 56 -19.12 -4.30 -13.20
N ILE A 57 -19.69 -3.64 -12.18
CA ILE A 57 -20.95 -4.10 -11.57
C ILE A 57 -22.14 -3.61 -12.42
N PRO A 58 -23.05 -4.49 -12.86
CA PRO A 58 -24.26 -4.10 -13.58
C PRO A 58 -25.12 -3.08 -12.83
N SER A 59 -25.73 -2.15 -13.57
CA SER A 59 -26.50 -1.00 -13.06
C SER A 59 -27.39 -1.34 -11.87
N ASP A 60 -28.16 -2.42 -12.01
CA ASP A 60 -29.25 -2.75 -11.11
C ASP A 60 -28.75 -3.21 -9.73
N TYR A 61 -27.57 -3.83 -9.69
CA TYR A 61 -26.92 -4.32 -8.47
C TYR A 61 -25.83 -3.36 -7.96
N LYS A 62 -25.41 -2.38 -8.78
CA LYS A 62 -24.29 -1.48 -8.52
C LYS A 62 -24.40 -0.75 -7.19
N ALA A 63 -25.56 -0.18 -6.87
CA ALA A 63 -25.75 0.57 -5.63
C ALA A 63 -25.50 -0.32 -4.39
N VAL A 64 -26.23 -1.43 -4.26
CA VAL A 64 -26.18 -2.31 -3.09
C VAL A 64 -24.84 -3.04 -2.93
N LEU A 65 -24.15 -3.35 -4.04
CA LEU A 65 -22.83 -3.98 -3.98
C LEU A 65 -21.69 -2.97 -3.74
N THR A 66 -21.81 -1.73 -4.20
CA THR A 66 -20.76 -0.70 -3.97
C THR A 66 -20.58 -0.41 -2.49
N GLU A 67 -21.68 -0.30 -1.74
CA GLU A 67 -21.67 -0.11 -0.28
C GLU A 67 -20.97 -1.28 0.44
N ALA A 68 -21.43 -2.52 0.19
CA ALA A 68 -20.86 -3.73 0.78
C ALA A 68 -19.37 -3.94 0.47
N LEU A 69 -18.94 -3.63 -0.77
CA LEU A 69 -17.53 -3.73 -1.17
C LEU A 69 -16.66 -2.65 -0.53
N HIS A 70 -17.20 -1.44 -0.29
CA HIS A 70 -16.49 -0.42 0.49
C HIS A 70 -16.36 -0.81 1.97
N ASP A 71 -17.39 -1.37 2.59
CA ASP A 71 -17.30 -1.85 3.96
C ASP A 71 -16.34 -3.04 4.12
N LEU A 72 -16.30 -3.94 3.13
CA LEU A 72 -15.27 -4.98 3.06
C LEU A 72 -13.85 -4.38 2.91
N GLN A 73 -13.67 -3.31 2.13
CA GLN A 73 -12.39 -2.60 2.05
C GLN A 73 -12.01 -2.00 3.41
N ASN A 74 -12.94 -1.31 4.09
CA ASN A 74 -12.76 -0.72 5.40
C ASN A 74 -12.45 -1.79 6.47
N HIS A 75 -13.06 -2.97 6.36
CA HIS A 75 -12.77 -4.12 7.21
C HIS A 75 -11.36 -4.67 6.97
N MET A 76 -10.98 -4.89 5.71
CA MET A 76 -9.65 -5.35 5.33
C MET A 76 -8.53 -4.38 5.73
N GLU A 77 -8.75 -3.07 5.61
CA GLU A 77 -7.77 -2.06 6.02
C GLU A 77 -7.60 -2.02 7.56
N ARG A 78 -8.68 -2.28 8.33
CA ARG A 78 -8.59 -2.51 9.79
C ARG A 78 -7.81 -3.77 10.14
N LEU A 79 -8.11 -4.91 9.50
CA LEU A 79 -7.40 -6.18 9.71
C LEU A 79 -5.91 -6.07 9.41
N VAL A 80 -5.54 -5.42 8.29
CA VAL A 80 -4.14 -5.14 7.93
C VAL A 80 -3.48 -4.23 8.97
N GLY A 81 -4.17 -3.20 9.46
CA GLY A 81 -3.67 -2.31 10.52
C GLY A 81 -3.44 -3.02 11.86
N ALA A 82 -4.36 -3.90 12.25
CA ALA A 82 -4.25 -4.73 13.45
C ALA A 82 -3.09 -5.73 13.34
N SER A 83 -3.01 -6.48 12.24
CA SER A 83 -1.95 -7.45 11.95
C SER A 83 -0.56 -6.79 11.94
N ASN A 84 -0.43 -5.62 11.29
CA ASN A 84 0.78 -4.81 11.29
C ASN A 84 1.18 -4.31 12.68
N THR A 85 0.24 -4.17 13.60
CA THR A 85 0.48 -3.71 14.98
C THR A 85 0.94 -4.90 15.83
N LEU A 86 0.24 -6.03 15.75
CA LEU A 86 0.60 -7.29 16.37
C LEU A 86 2.02 -7.74 15.97
N ALA A 87 2.36 -7.69 14.67
CA ALA A 87 3.70 -8.03 14.18
C ALA A 87 4.80 -7.13 14.78
N LYS A 88 4.54 -5.82 14.92
CA LYS A 88 5.49 -4.89 15.57
C LYS A 88 5.66 -5.18 17.05
N TRP A 89 4.59 -5.54 17.76
CA TRP A 89 4.65 -5.84 19.20
C TRP A 89 5.35 -7.18 19.46
N ARG A 90 5.03 -8.22 18.68
CA ARG A 90 5.76 -9.51 18.69
C ARG A 90 7.26 -9.31 18.40
N HIS A 91 7.60 -8.48 17.41
CA HIS A 91 9.00 -8.14 17.15
C HIS A 91 9.66 -7.39 18.33
N CYS A 92 9.00 -6.37 18.89
CA CYS A 92 9.51 -5.65 20.05
C CYS A 92 9.80 -6.59 21.22
N HIS A 93 8.86 -7.49 21.53
CA HIS A 93 9.00 -8.55 22.53
C HIS A 93 10.19 -9.47 22.25
N SER A 94 10.34 -9.97 21.01
CA SER A 94 11.46 -10.85 20.62
C SER A 94 12.85 -10.22 20.73
N VAL A 95 12.94 -8.88 20.77
CA VAL A 95 14.21 -8.13 20.91
C VAL A 95 14.35 -7.55 22.34
N GLY A 96 13.43 -7.86 23.26
CA GLY A 96 13.46 -7.33 24.64
C GLY A 96 13.21 -5.81 24.73
N THR A 97 12.48 -5.25 23.76
CA THR A 97 12.21 -3.80 23.66
C THR A 97 10.75 -3.47 23.92
N ILE A 98 10.48 -2.32 24.55
CA ILE A 98 9.13 -1.90 24.92
C ILE A 98 8.54 -0.92 23.87
N PRO A 99 7.35 -1.20 23.30
CA PRO A 99 6.66 -0.28 22.39
C PRO A 99 6.40 1.09 23.01
N ALA A 100 6.38 2.13 22.18
CA ALA A 100 6.35 3.53 22.64
C ALA A 100 5.14 3.89 23.52
N HIS A 101 4.02 3.18 23.41
CA HIS A 101 2.81 3.41 24.24
C HIS A 101 2.87 2.76 25.64
N LEU A 102 3.78 1.81 25.87
CA LEU A 102 4.02 1.19 27.18
C LEU A 102 5.24 1.79 27.90
N ARG A 103 6.08 2.55 27.19
CA ARG A 103 7.25 3.23 27.77
C ARG A 103 6.82 4.33 28.74
N SER A 104 6.98 4.01 30.02
CA SER A 104 6.85 4.90 31.17
C SER A 104 8.18 4.99 31.91
N ASN A 105 8.35 5.98 32.79
CA ASN A 105 9.47 6.02 33.74
C ASN A 105 9.14 5.14 34.97
N PRO A 106 10.13 4.51 35.61
CA PRO A 106 9.92 3.78 36.86
C PRO A 106 9.51 4.73 38.00
N PRO A 107 8.72 4.26 38.99
CA PRO A 107 8.38 5.05 40.17
C PRO A 107 9.62 5.51 40.95
N VAL A 108 9.70 6.81 41.26
CA VAL A 108 10.85 7.40 41.96
C VAL A 108 10.49 7.74 43.40
N VAL A 109 10.99 6.95 44.35
CA VAL A 109 10.90 7.25 45.78
C VAL A 109 11.91 8.35 46.15
N GLN A 110 11.44 9.40 46.80
CA GLN A 110 12.27 10.51 47.28
C GLN A 110 12.85 10.19 48.66
N PHE A 111 14.02 9.56 48.69
CA PHE A 111 14.79 9.35 49.92
C PHE A 111 15.37 10.66 50.47
N THR A 112 15.50 10.76 51.79
CA THR A 112 16.24 11.84 52.45
C THR A 112 17.70 11.87 51.98
N LYS A 113 18.33 13.04 52.01
CA LYS A 113 19.69 13.27 51.47
C LYS A 113 20.69 12.24 52.00
N ASP A 114 20.62 11.96 53.30
CA ASP A 114 21.61 11.18 54.04
C ASP A 114 21.32 9.67 54.02
N TYR A 115 20.10 9.28 53.63
CA TYR A 115 19.75 7.90 53.31
C TYR A 115 20.05 7.56 51.84
N LYS A 116 19.87 8.53 50.92
CA LYS A 116 20.07 8.34 49.47
C LYS A 116 21.48 7.90 49.07
N SER A 117 22.48 8.17 49.90
CA SER A 117 23.88 7.73 49.71
C SER A 117 24.16 6.30 50.18
N LYS A 118 23.24 5.64 50.90
CA LYS A 118 23.42 4.26 51.36
C LYS A 118 23.17 3.24 50.25
N ALA A 119 23.87 2.11 50.33
CA ALA A 119 23.66 0.96 49.45
C ALA A 119 22.20 0.43 49.52
N GLU A 120 21.58 0.47 50.70
CA GLU A 120 20.17 0.14 50.93
C GLU A 120 19.23 0.93 49.98
N ALA A 121 19.40 2.25 49.89
CA ALA A 121 18.58 3.11 49.04
C ALA A 121 18.78 2.82 47.54
N ALA A 122 20.00 2.46 47.14
CA ALA A 122 20.28 2.02 45.76
C ALA A 122 19.61 0.67 45.46
N ALA A 123 19.67 -0.29 46.39
CA ALA A 123 19.00 -1.59 46.26
C ALA A 123 17.47 -1.45 46.16
N HIS A 124 16.85 -0.58 46.96
CA HIS A 124 15.42 -0.30 46.85
C HIS A 124 15.03 0.37 45.52
N GLN A 125 15.84 1.32 45.01
CA GLN A 125 15.60 1.89 43.67
C GLN A 125 15.71 0.83 42.57
N GLU A 126 16.68 -0.07 42.68
CA GLU A 126 16.88 -1.12 41.68
C GLU A 126 15.77 -2.18 41.71
N SER A 127 15.29 -2.54 42.90
CA SER A 127 14.09 -3.38 43.06
C SER A 127 12.85 -2.77 42.39
N LEU A 128 12.65 -1.45 42.55
CA LEU A 128 11.56 -0.72 41.88
C LEU A 128 11.72 -0.67 40.36
N ARG A 129 12.94 -0.53 39.83
CA ARG A 129 13.20 -0.62 38.37
C ARG A 129 12.88 -2.00 37.82
N LYS A 130 13.27 -3.07 38.52
CA LYS A 130 12.99 -4.46 38.13
C LYS A 130 11.49 -4.74 38.12
N ALA A 131 10.78 -4.45 39.20
CA ALA A 131 9.32 -4.61 39.26
C ALA A 131 8.57 -3.80 38.18
N HIS A 132 9.03 -2.59 37.87
CA HIS A 132 8.47 -1.77 36.79
C HIS A 132 8.78 -2.33 35.39
N THR A 133 9.96 -2.92 35.19
CA THR A 133 10.34 -3.59 33.94
C THR A 133 9.50 -4.85 33.72
N GLU A 134 9.31 -5.68 34.76
CA GLU A 134 8.41 -6.84 34.72
C GLU A 134 6.96 -6.43 34.41
N TYR A 135 6.48 -5.33 34.99
CA TYR A 135 5.17 -4.76 34.68
C TYR A 135 5.07 -4.37 33.19
N GLN A 136 6.08 -3.70 32.62
CA GLN A 136 6.08 -3.36 31.19
C GLN A 136 6.09 -4.60 30.28
N ILE A 137 6.79 -5.67 30.67
CA ILE A 137 6.79 -6.94 29.93
C ILE A 137 5.42 -7.62 29.99
N LYS A 138 4.83 -7.78 31.18
CA LYS A 138 3.50 -8.39 31.37
C LYS A 138 2.41 -7.60 30.61
N CYS A 139 2.47 -6.26 30.62
CA CYS A 139 1.59 -5.43 29.80
C CYS A 139 1.77 -5.64 28.30
N LEU A 140 2.99 -5.88 27.83
CA LEU A 140 3.27 -6.18 26.42
C LEU A 140 2.74 -7.57 26.03
N GLU A 141 2.89 -8.58 26.90
CA GLU A 141 2.37 -9.94 26.69
C GLU A 141 0.84 -9.93 26.55
N GLU A 142 0.12 -9.33 27.49
CA GLU A 142 -1.35 -9.20 27.42
C GLU A 142 -1.80 -8.34 26.23
N SER A 143 -1.06 -7.27 25.89
CA SER A 143 -1.34 -6.48 24.69
C SER A 143 -1.18 -7.30 23.40
N ILE A 144 -0.21 -8.21 23.35
CA ILE A 144 -0.01 -9.13 22.21
C ILE A 144 -1.14 -10.16 22.12
N LYS A 145 -1.65 -10.68 23.24
CA LYS A 145 -2.81 -11.59 23.28
C LYS A 145 -4.07 -10.87 22.77
N ALA A 146 -4.48 -9.77 23.41
CA ALA A 146 -5.66 -9.01 23.04
C ALA A 146 -5.64 -8.54 21.56
N LYS A 147 -4.45 -8.17 21.03
CA LYS A 147 -4.31 -7.80 19.62
C LYS A 147 -4.30 -9.00 18.66
N ALA A 148 -3.96 -10.19 19.13
CA ALA A 148 -4.13 -11.43 18.36
C ALA A 148 -5.61 -11.85 18.31
N ASP A 149 -6.34 -11.71 19.41
CA ASP A 149 -7.78 -12.00 19.48
C ASP A 149 -8.59 -11.02 18.60
N GLU A 150 -8.21 -9.74 18.56
CA GLU A 150 -8.78 -8.76 17.62
C GLU A 150 -8.53 -9.14 16.16
N VAL A 151 -7.32 -9.61 15.81
CA VAL A 151 -7.01 -10.10 14.46
C VAL A 151 -7.86 -11.32 14.13
N ALA A 152 -7.92 -12.33 15.01
CA ALA A 152 -8.72 -13.53 14.80
C ALA A 152 -10.24 -13.25 14.73
N HIS A 153 -10.74 -12.21 15.40
CA HIS A 153 -12.11 -11.73 15.25
C HIS A 153 -12.37 -11.12 13.87
N LEU A 154 -11.44 -10.28 13.38
CA LEU A 154 -11.54 -9.67 12.04
C LEU A 154 -11.34 -10.70 10.92
N GLU A 155 -10.52 -11.73 11.11
CA GLU A 155 -10.31 -12.79 10.12
C GLU A 155 -11.58 -13.62 9.85
N LYS A 156 -12.41 -13.88 10.86
CA LYS A 156 -13.70 -14.61 10.71
C LYS A 156 -14.65 -13.93 9.72
N SER A 157 -14.68 -12.61 9.71
CA SER A 157 -15.53 -11.81 8.81
C SER A 157 -15.05 -11.78 7.35
N ILE A 158 -13.91 -12.40 7.04
CA ILE A 158 -13.39 -12.56 5.68
C ILE A 158 -13.19 -14.04 5.30
N GLU A 159 -13.66 -14.99 6.12
CA GLU A 159 -13.66 -16.41 5.76
C GLU A 159 -14.55 -16.65 4.53
N PRO A 160 -14.14 -17.49 3.54
CA PRO A 160 -14.89 -17.66 2.29
C PRO A 160 -16.36 -18.05 2.47
N VAL A 161 -16.69 -18.85 3.49
CA VAL A 161 -18.07 -19.29 3.77
C VAL A 161 -18.93 -18.13 4.31
N TYR A 162 -18.39 -17.32 5.22
CA TYR A 162 -19.06 -16.11 5.70
C TYR A 162 -19.25 -15.10 4.56
N LEU A 163 -18.18 -14.85 3.80
CA LEU A 163 -18.17 -13.91 2.69
C LEU A 163 -19.17 -14.31 1.58
N TYR A 164 -19.20 -15.59 1.21
CA TYR A 164 -20.18 -16.15 0.28
C TYR A 164 -21.60 -15.94 0.76
N THR A 165 -21.89 -16.30 2.02
CA THR A 165 -23.23 -16.20 2.61
C THR A 165 -23.69 -14.74 2.68
N HIS A 166 -22.81 -13.84 3.11
CA HIS A 166 -23.10 -12.41 3.22
C HIS A 166 -23.37 -11.77 1.85
N MET A 167 -22.44 -11.90 0.90
CA MET A 167 -22.56 -11.31 -0.45
C MET A 167 -23.77 -11.88 -1.21
N ARG A 168 -24.00 -13.20 -1.15
CA ARG A 168 -25.16 -13.83 -1.79
C ARG A 168 -26.49 -13.37 -1.18
N SER A 169 -26.55 -13.09 0.13
CA SER A 169 -27.76 -12.56 0.78
C SER A 169 -28.15 -11.17 0.26
N ILE A 170 -27.16 -10.31 -0.02
CA ILE A 170 -27.37 -8.96 -0.57
C ILE A 170 -27.86 -9.05 -2.02
N VAL A 171 -27.22 -9.89 -2.84
CA VAL A 171 -27.64 -10.11 -4.23
C VAL A 171 -29.04 -10.70 -4.29
N THR A 172 -29.36 -11.71 -3.48
CA THR A 172 -30.67 -12.39 -3.50
C THR A 172 -31.82 -11.41 -3.24
N LYS A 173 -31.73 -10.62 -2.16
CA LYS A 173 -32.70 -9.56 -1.83
C LYS A 173 -32.86 -8.53 -2.96
N ARG A 174 -31.78 -8.21 -3.68
CA ARG A 174 -31.86 -7.31 -4.83
C ARG A 174 -32.45 -7.98 -6.06
N SER A 175 -32.17 -9.26 -6.29
CA SER A 175 -32.73 -10.04 -7.40
C SER A 175 -34.25 -10.13 -7.33
N GLU A 176 -34.85 -10.25 -6.14
CA GLU A 176 -36.31 -10.21 -5.95
C GLU A 176 -36.94 -8.95 -6.56
N SER A 177 -36.36 -7.79 -6.28
CA SER A 177 -36.77 -6.50 -6.88
C SER A 177 -36.51 -6.45 -8.39
N VAL A 178 -35.33 -6.87 -8.86
CA VAL A 178 -34.96 -6.84 -10.29
C VAL A 178 -35.86 -7.76 -11.14
N LEU A 179 -36.18 -8.95 -10.65
CA LEU A 179 -37.06 -9.92 -11.33
C LEU A 179 -38.53 -9.47 -11.34
N THR A 180 -38.96 -8.72 -10.33
CA THR A 180 -40.29 -8.11 -10.28
C THR A 180 -40.42 -6.95 -11.27
N SER A 181 -39.37 -6.13 -11.45
CA SER A 181 -39.39 -5.03 -12.42
C SER A 181 -39.23 -5.48 -13.89
N HIS A 182 -38.55 -6.61 -14.14
CA HIS A 182 -38.24 -7.09 -15.50
C HIS A 182 -39.11 -8.27 -15.93
N GLN A 183 -40.43 -8.10 -15.82
CA GLN A 183 -41.42 -9.07 -16.28
C GLN A 183 -41.76 -8.90 -17.77
N ILE A 184 -42.15 -10.01 -18.41
CA ILE A 184 -42.68 -10.07 -19.77
C ILE A 184 -44.06 -10.74 -19.75
N PRO A 185 -44.98 -10.37 -20.67
CA PRO A 185 -46.25 -11.05 -20.82
C PRO A 185 -46.03 -12.44 -21.42
N VAL A 186 -46.80 -13.41 -20.94
CA VAL A 186 -46.96 -14.73 -21.54
C VAL A 186 -48.39 -14.82 -22.06
N PHE A 187 -48.53 -15.15 -23.34
CA PHE A 187 -49.81 -15.35 -23.99
C PHE A 187 -50.11 -16.85 -24.09
N ARG A 188 -51.41 -17.18 -24.12
CA ARG A 188 -51.94 -18.51 -24.38
C ARG A 188 -52.87 -18.40 -25.58
N LEU A 189 -52.86 -19.41 -26.47
CA LEU A 189 -53.89 -19.51 -27.49
C LEU A 189 -55.20 -19.98 -26.86
N ASP A 190 -56.29 -19.27 -27.15
CA ASP A 190 -57.65 -19.62 -26.82
C ASP A 190 -58.55 -19.26 -28.01
N GLU A 191 -59.30 -20.22 -28.55
CA GLU A 191 -60.13 -20.10 -29.77
C GLU A 191 -59.49 -19.25 -30.90
N GLU A 192 -58.31 -19.65 -31.36
CA GLU A 192 -57.47 -18.99 -32.39
C GLU A 192 -56.96 -17.58 -32.05
N ARG A 193 -57.10 -17.11 -30.81
CA ARG A 193 -56.65 -15.78 -30.35
C ARG A 193 -55.57 -15.89 -29.27
N GLU A 194 -54.60 -14.98 -29.30
CA GLU A 194 -53.65 -14.82 -28.19
C GLU A 194 -54.29 -14.03 -27.04
N VAL A 195 -54.50 -14.70 -25.91
CA VAL A 195 -55.00 -14.10 -24.66
C VAL A 195 -53.84 -13.98 -23.66
N LEU A 196 -53.76 -12.85 -22.95
CA LEU A 196 -52.75 -12.64 -21.92
C LEU A 196 -53.02 -13.56 -20.73
N ASP A 197 -52.12 -14.52 -20.49
CA ASP A 197 -52.23 -15.53 -19.42
C ASP A 197 -51.68 -14.96 -18.10
N LYS A 198 -50.43 -14.47 -18.13
CA LYS A 198 -49.70 -14.00 -16.94
C LYS A 198 -48.47 -13.18 -17.30
N TRP A 199 -47.93 -12.49 -16.30
CA TRP A 199 -46.59 -11.89 -16.35
C TRP A 199 -45.58 -12.81 -15.66
N VAL A 200 -44.39 -12.98 -16.26
CA VAL A 200 -43.28 -13.77 -15.69
C VAL A 200 -41.97 -13.00 -15.76
N PRO A 201 -41.02 -13.20 -14.83
CA PRO A 201 -39.67 -12.63 -14.95
C PRO A 201 -39.01 -13.05 -16.26
N SER A 202 -38.41 -12.10 -16.98
CA SER A 202 -37.77 -12.38 -18.26
C SER A 202 -36.59 -13.38 -18.11
N PRO A 203 -36.38 -14.31 -19.07
CA PRO A 203 -35.23 -15.22 -19.05
C PRO A 203 -33.88 -14.51 -18.96
N ALA A 204 -33.78 -13.30 -19.55
CA ALA A 204 -32.62 -12.43 -19.42
C ALA A 204 -32.38 -11.98 -17.97
N ALA A 205 -33.41 -11.50 -17.25
CA ALA A 205 -33.28 -11.08 -15.86
C ALA A 205 -33.00 -12.28 -14.93
N LEU A 206 -33.57 -13.45 -15.19
CA LEU A 206 -33.26 -14.70 -14.47
C LEU A 206 -31.79 -15.10 -14.63
N LYS A 207 -31.27 -15.12 -15.86
CA LYS A 207 -29.83 -15.38 -16.12
C LYS A 207 -28.94 -14.31 -15.51
N HIS A 208 -29.37 -13.05 -15.53
CA HIS A 208 -28.63 -11.93 -14.94
C HIS A 208 -28.52 -12.07 -13.41
N ALA A 209 -29.62 -12.39 -12.72
CA ALA A 209 -29.63 -12.67 -11.29
C ALA A 209 -28.74 -13.88 -10.92
N ALA A 210 -28.80 -14.96 -11.71
CA ALA A 210 -27.97 -16.15 -11.50
C ALA A 210 -26.46 -15.84 -11.64
N ASN A 211 -26.06 -15.10 -12.68
CA ASN A 211 -24.69 -14.62 -12.86
C ASN A 211 -24.25 -13.76 -11.67
N MET A 212 -25.07 -12.80 -11.23
CA MET A 212 -24.71 -11.94 -10.10
C MET A 212 -24.54 -12.71 -8.79
N GLN A 213 -25.26 -13.81 -8.56
CA GLN A 213 -25.02 -14.66 -7.38
C GLN A 213 -23.64 -15.33 -7.42
N GLN A 214 -23.19 -15.80 -8.59
CA GLN A 214 -21.85 -16.38 -8.79
C GLN A 214 -20.76 -15.32 -8.65
N ASP A 215 -20.86 -14.24 -9.42
CA ASP A 215 -19.82 -13.22 -9.56
C ASP A 215 -19.59 -12.44 -8.25
N SER A 216 -20.61 -12.32 -7.39
CA SER A 216 -20.61 -11.51 -6.16
C SER A 216 -19.39 -11.73 -5.25
N VAL A 217 -18.95 -12.98 -5.10
CA VAL A 217 -17.80 -13.33 -4.25
C VAL A 217 -16.48 -13.02 -4.93
N VAL A 218 -16.42 -13.04 -6.27
CA VAL A 218 -15.21 -12.68 -7.04
C VAL A 218 -14.95 -11.17 -6.95
N TYR A 219 -15.99 -10.33 -6.91
CA TYR A 219 -15.84 -8.91 -6.57
C TYR A 219 -15.26 -8.74 -5.17
N ALA A 220 -15.78 -9.47 -4.17
CA ALA A 220 -15.34 -9.38 -2.78
C ALA A 220 -13.88 -9.85 -2.58
N GLU A 221 -13.50 -11.00 -3.14
CA GLU A 221 -12.12 -11.49 -3.18
C GLU A 221 -11.19 -10.51 -3.89
N ARG A 222 -11.66 -9.80 -4.92
CA ARG A 222 -10.83 -8.78 -5.57
C ARG A 222 -10.57 -7.58 -4.65
N VAL A 223 -11.52 -7.15 -3.81
CA VAL A 223 -11.28 -6.13 -2.78
C VAL A 223 -10.22 -6.59 -1.78
N ILE A 224 -10.35 -7.81 -1.26
CA ILE A 224 -9.39 -8.44 -0.33
C ILE A 224 -7.98 -8.48 -0.97
N SER A 225 -7.90 -8.93 -2.23
CA SER A 225 -6.67 -8.98 -3.03
C SER A 225 -6.03 -7.59 -3.20
N MET A 226 -6.82 -6.57 -3.54
CA MET A 226 -6.33 -5.20 -3.70
C MET A 226 -5.77 -4.62 -2.38
N VAL A 227 -6.44 -4.82 -1.24
CA VAL A 227 -5.94 -4.31 0.05
C VAL A 227 -4.66 -5.04 0.48
N ARG A 228 -4.60 -6.37 0.33
CA ARG A 228 -3.37 -7.16 0.58
C ARG A 228 -2.21 -6.70 -0.31
N ALA A 229 -2.46 -6.40 -1.59
CA ALA A 229 -1.45 -5.88 -2.51
C ALA A 229 -0.94 -4.48 -2.11
N LYS A 230 -1.81 -3.58 -1.67
CA LYS A 230 -1.41 -2.25 -1.13
C LYS A 230 -0.43 -2.40 0.05
N ASP A 231 -0.73 -3.28 1.01
CA ASP A 231 0.16 -3.51 2.16
C ASP A 231 1.50 -4.08 1.74
N VAL A 232 1.54 -5.14 0.93
CA VAL A 232 2.80 -5.74 0.44
C VAL A 232 3.69 -4.69 -0.27
N ILE A 233 3.10 -3.76 -1.03
CA ILE A 233 3.81 -2.62 -1.63
C ILE A 233 4.32 -1.64 -0.57
N MET A 234 3.54 -1.38 0.50
CA MET A 234 3.96 -0.54 1.62
C MET A 234 5.10 -1.17 2.42
N GLN A 235 5.01 -2.45 2.78
CA GLN A 235 6.08 -3.17 3.50
C GLN A 235 7.38 -3.19 2.68
N ARG A 236 7.31 -3.46 1.37
CA ARG A 236 8.47 -3.37 0.46
C ARG A 236 9.09 -1.97 0.43
N LYS A 237 8.28 -0.90 0.51
CA LYS A 237 8.77 0.50 0.62
C LYS A 237 9.39 0.79 1.99
N ILE A 238 8.86 0.22 3.07
CA ILE A 238 9.42 0.35 4.42
C ILE A 238 10.76 -0.39 4.52
N GLN A 239 10.83 -1.63 4.02
CA GLN A 239 12.05 -2.42 4.08
C GLN A 239 13.17 -1.76 3.28
N LYS A 240 12.94 -1.35 2.02
CA LYS A 240 13.93 -0.61 1.22
C LYS A 240 14.47 0.65 1.90
N LYS A 241 13.68 1.32 2.76
CA LYS A 241 14.15 2.46 3.57
C LYS A 241 15.03 2.03 4.74
N LYS A 242 14.73 0.89 5.40
CA LYS A 242 15.60 0.29 6.42
C LYS A 242 16.93 -0.17 5.80
N ASP A 243 16.86 -0.87 4.67
CA ASP A 243 18.04 -1.40 3.97
C ASP A 243 18.99 -0.26 3.56
N LEU A 244 18.43 0.82 3.00
CA LEU A 244 19.19 2.03 2.63
C LEU A 244 19.81 2.73 3.85
N ALA A 245 19.08 2.81 4.98
CA ALA A 245 19.60 3.40 6.20
C ALA A 245 20.74 2.55 6.80
N ALA A 246 20.58 1.23 6.84
CA ALA A 246 21.61 0.30 7.32
C ALA A 246 22.86 0.35 6.43
N ALA A 247 22.71 0.39 5.11
CA ALA A 247 23.81 0.56 4.17
C ALA A 247 24.53 1.90 4.33
N ALA A 248 23.79 2.99 4.59
CA ALA A 248 24.37 4.31 4.86
C ALA A 248 25.18 4.30 6.16
N THR A 249 24.65 3.74 7.25
CA THR A 249 25.38 3.57 8.52
C THR A 249 26.64 2.72 8.34
N ALA A 250 26.54 1.54 7.74
CA ALA A 250 27.69 0.68 7.49
C ALA A 250 28.78 1.37 6.63
N SER A 251 28.39 2.20 5.66
CA SER A 251 29.35 2.99 4.87
C SER A 251 30.00 4.12 5.68
N ALA A 252 29.28 4.74 6.61
CA ALA A 252 29.83 5.75 7.51
C ALA A 252 30.79 5.11 8.51
N ASP A 253 30.44 3.94 9.07
CA ASP A 253 31.29 3.17 9.97
C ASP A 253 32.58 2.72 9.27
N GLN A 254 32.51 2.29 7.99
CA GLN A 254 33.70 1.99 7.18
C GLN A 254 34.58 3.22 6.89
N ILE A 255 33.99 4.41 6.72
CA ILE A 255 34.75 5.66 6.56
C ILE A 255 35.40 6.08 7.90
N MET A 256 34.78 5.75 9.03
CA MET A 256 35.28 6.04 10.39
C MET A 256 36.31 5.00 10.87
N SER A 257 36.23 3.75 10.42
CA SER A 257 37.15 2.67 10.83
C SER A 257 38.47 2.66 10.08
N ASN A 258 38.53 3.30 8.92
CA ASN A 258 39.68 3.20 8.03
C ASN A 258 40.67 4.35 8.24
N ASP A 259 41.96 3.98 8.31
CA ASP A 259 43.11 4.88 8.36
C ASP A 259 43.04 5.98 7.27
N PRO A 260 43.54 7.23 7.51
CA PRO A 260 43.33 8.38 6.62
C PRO A 260 43.82 8.19 5.17
N ASN A 261 44.62 7.15 4.89
CA ASN A 261 45.00 6.78 3.54
C ASN A 261 43.84 6.15 2.73
N SER A 262 42.89 5.44 3.34
CA SER A 262 41.73 4.87 2.66
C SER A 262 40.76 5.94 2.13
N ILE A 263 40.66 7.08 2.82
CA ILE A 263 39.91 8.25 2.34
C ILE A 263 40.56 8.81 1.07
N LYS A 264 41.90 8.84 0.99
CA LYS A 264 42.63 9.21 -0.23
C LYS A 264 42.37 8.21 -1.36
N GLU A 265 42.37 6.90 -1.06
CA GLU A 265 42.05 5.87 -2.07
C GLU A 265 40.63 6.02 -2.62
N LEU A 266 39.63 6.27 -1.78
CA LEU A 266 38.24 6.53 -2.22
C LEU A 266 38.15 7.76 -3.13
N ILE A 267 38.83 8.85 -2.76
CA ILE A 267 38.91 10.07 -3.56
C ILE A 267 39.63 9.79 -4.90
N GLU A 268 40.76 9.10 -4.89
CA GLU A 268 41.46 8.68 -6.11
C GLU A 268 40.60 7.78 -7.01
N LYS A 269 39.79 6.89 -6.42
CA LYS A 269 38.90 5.98 -7.15
C LYS A 269 37.75 6.75 -7.80
N GLN A 270 37.20 7.77 -7.14
CA GLN A 270 36.23 8.70 -7.72
C GLN A 270 36.86 9.59 -8.81
N ILE A 271 38.07 10.10 -8.61
CA ILE A 271 38.79 10.91 -9.63
C ILE A 271 39.16 10.05 -10.85
N LYS A 272 39.65 8.82 -10.66
CA LYS A 272 39.91 7.86 -11.76
C LYS A 272 38.62 7.46 -12.48
N ALA A 273 37.47 7.41 -11.79
CA ALA A 273 36.17 7.18 -12.42
C ALA A 273 35.70 8.39 -13.24
N SER A 274 35.79 9.61 -12.70
CA SER A 274 35.39 10.82 -13.42
C SER A 274 36.30 11.11 -14.61
N MET A 275 37.62 11.00 -14.47
CA MET A 275 38.56 11.19 -15.59
C MET A 275 38.35 10.18 -16.72
N LYS A 276 37.98 8.93 -16.40
CA LYS A 276 37.56 7.93 -17.41
C LYS A 276 36.24 8.31 -18.08
N ALA A 277 35.24 8.77 -17.33
CA ALA A 277 33.97 9.23 -17.87
C ALA A 277 34.11 10.52 -18.73
N SER A 278 35.09 11.37 -18.43
CA SER A 278 35.43 12.58 -19.19
C SER A 278 36.44 12.34 -20.32
N GLY A 279 36.88 11.11 -20.57
CA GLY A 279 37.78 10.75 -21.69
C GLY A 279 39.22 11.28 -21.59
N LEU A 280 39.65 11.78 -20.43
CA LEU A 280 40.95 12.44 -20.24
C LEU A 280 41.98 11.49 -19.60
N THR A 281 42.65 10.69 -20.42
CA THR A 281 43.84 9.92 -20.03
C THR A 281 45.13 10.67 -20.38
N PRO A 282 46.08 10.89 -19.44
CA PRO A 282 47.38 11.47 -19.75
C PRO A 282 48.18 10.63 -20.77
N SER A 283 48.90 11.29 -21.68
CA SER A 283 49.60 10.64 -22.80
C SER A 283 50.95 10.03 -22.37
N GLY A 284 51.14 8.73 -22.66
CA GLY A 284 52.29 7.95 -22.16
C GLY A 284 52.95 7.03 -23.20
N LYS A 285 53.73 7.61 -24.12
CA LYS A 285 54.72 6.97 -25.03
C LYS A 285 54.24 5.93 -26.07
N LYS A 286 54.90 5.98 -27.23
CA LYS A 286 54.69 5.14 -28.43
C LYS A 286 55.45 3.80 -28.33
N GLN A 287 54.96 2.76 -29.01
CA GLN A 287 55.82 1.97 -29.90
C GLN A 287 55.06 1.26 -31.04
N LYS A 288 55.79 0.75 -32.05
CA LYS A 288 55.27 0.26 -33.34
C LYS A 288 55.53 -1.24 -33.54
N LYS A 289 54.55 -1.98 -34.09
CA LYS A 289 54.62 -2.91 -35.26
C LYS A 289 53.22 -3.55 -35.41
N LYS A 290 52.51 -3.60 -36.55
CA LYS A 290 52.79 -3.74 -38.00
C LYS A 290 52.76 -5.22 -38.46
N GLY A 291 51.60 -5.66 -38.94
CA GLY A 291 51.39 -6.98 -39.58
C GLY A 291 49.90 -7.26 -39.85
N LYS A 292 49.50 -7.81 -41.01
CA LYS A 292 49.34 -7.09 -42.31
C LYS A 292 48.55 -7.98 -43.29
N GLY A 293 47.32 -7.59 -43.66
CA GLY A 293 46.52 -8.20 -44.74
C GLY A 293 45.20 -8.84 -44.28
N LYS A 294 44.19 -9.01 -45.15
CA LYS A 294 44.07 -8.53 -46.54
C LYS A 294 42.59 -8.26 -46.91
N ALA A 295 42.36 -7.18 -47.64
CA ALA A 295 41.06 -6.53 -47.83
C ALA A 295 40.19 -7.07 -49.00
N LYS A 296 38.87 -6.88 -48.84
CA LYS A 296 37.85 -6.54 -49.88
C LYS A 296 36.61 -5.95 -49.15
N GLY A 297 35.98 -4.83 -49.51
CA GLY A 297 36.46 -3.70 -50.32
C GLY A 297 35.42 -3.07 -51.25
N LYS A 298 34.64 -2.06 -50.79
CA LYS A 298 34.06 -1.02 -51.67
C LYS A 298 33.73 0.30 -50.94
N GLN A 299 34.03 1.42 -51.58
CA GLN A 299 33.77 2.82 -51.22
C GLN A 299 33.13 3.51 -52.45
N THR A 300 32.58 4.74 -52.46
CA THR A 300 32.45 5.90 -51.54
C THR A 300 31.10 6.60 -51.92
N SER A 301 30.57 7.75 -51.46
CA SER A 301 30.89 8.87 -50.54
C SER A 301 29.52 9.47 -50.08
N GLY A 302 29.34 10.64 -49.44
CA GLY A 302 30.24 11.71 -48.97
C GLY A 302 29.46 12.78 -48.16
N LYS A 303 30.15 13.79 -47.62
CA LYS A 303 29.59 14.91 -46.82
C LYS A 303 30.43 16.18 -47.05
N PRO A 304 29.84 17.40 -47.00
CA PRO A 304 30.11 18.34 -45.88
C PRO A 304 28.83 19.12 -45.45
N ASP A 305 28.47 19.25 -44.17
CA ASP A 305 28.99 20.20 -43.16
C ASP A 305 28.64 21.69 -43.36
N LYS A 306 27.86 22.26 -42.41
CA LYS A 306 28.35 23.31 -41.48
C LYS A 306 27.30 23.76 -40.44
N LYS A 307 27.79 23.97 -39.20
CA LYS A 307 27.46 25.08 -38.26
C LYS A 307 26.04 25.25 -37.69
N ASP A 308 25.84 25.87 -36.50
CA ASP A 308 26.67 26.05 -35.29
C ASP A 308 25.82 26.62 -34.15
N LYS A 309 26.23 26.44 -32.87
CA LYS A 309 25.70 27.13 -31.66
C LYS A 309 24.20 26.83 -31.37
N GLY A 310 23.62 27.02 -30.18
CA GLY A 310 24.02 27.63 -28.91
C GLY A 310 22.78 28.37 -28.33
N GLY A 311 22.59 28.60 -27.03
CA GLY A 311 23.41 28.30 -25.87
C GLY A 311 23.19 29.34 -24.77
N ASN A 312 22.39 28.99 -23.76
CA ASN A 312 22.38 29.53 -22.38
C ASN A 312 21.54 30.82 -22.02
N GLN A 313 20.89 30.73 -20.84
CA GLN A 313 20.55 31.74 -19.80
C GLN A 313 19.72 33.04 -20.01
N ASN A 314 18.65 33.13 -19.20
CA ASN A 314 18.26 34.21 -18.26
C ASN A 314 18.36 35.72 -18.62
N GLN A 315 17.20 36.37 -18.72
CA GLN A 315 16.75 37.59 -17.98
C GLN A 315 15.23 37.74 -18.25
N LYS A 316 14.26 38.01 -17.36
CA LYS A 316 14.13 38.63 -16.02
C LYS A 316 13.89 40.16 -16.02
N GLN A 317 12.61 40.54 -15.82
CA GLN A 317 12.07 41.88 -15.43
C GLN A 317 12.08 42.97 -16.54
N ALA A 318 11.21 44.00 -16.54
CA ALA A 318 10.22 44.44 -15.54
C ALA A 318 9.01 45.24 -16.12
N ASN A 319 7.88 45.23 -15.38
CA ASN A 319 6.90 46.34 -15.20
C ASN A 319 6.07 46.86 -16.43
N ALA A 320 4.94 47.57 -16.30
CA ALA A 320 4.23 48.10 -15.11
C ALA A 320 2.71 48.29 -15.32
N LYS A 321 1.93 48.26 -14.20
CA LYS A 321 0.61 48.92 -13.97
C LYS A 321 -0.58 48.42 -14.83
N LYS A 322 -1.85 48.57 -14.42
CA LYS A 322 -2.47 49.36 -13.32
C LYS A 322 -3.63 48.59 -12.65
N LEU A 323 -3.87 48.87 -11.36
CA LEU A 323 -5.14 48.94 -10.57
C LEU A 323 -6.45 48.29 -11.09
N ALA A 324 -7.39 47.81 -10.25
CA ALA A 324 -7.57 47.88 -8.78
C ALA A 324 -8.50 46.69 -8.32
N GLU A 325 -8.31 46.04 -7.15
CA GLU A 325 -8.95 46.34 -5.83
C GLU A 325 -10.41 45.81 -5.65
N LEU A 326 -10.91 45.34 -4.48
CA LEU A 326 -10.38 45.18 -3.10
C LEU A 326 -10.98 43.92 -2.40
N LYS A 327 -10.17 43.27 -1.54
CA LYS A 327 -10.49 42.72 -0.19
C LYS A 327 -11.49 41.54 0.02
N ASP A 328 -11.40 40.76 1.10
CA ASP A 328 -10.36 40.69 2.16
C ASP A 328 -10.06 39.27 2.68
N GLY A 329 -8.93 39.14 3.38
CA GLY A 329 -8.51 37.93 4.13
C GLY A 329 -8.40 38.22 5.64
N PRO A 330 -7.39 37.69 6.38
CA PRO A 330 -6.31 36.79 5.97
C PRO A 330 -6.03 35.60 6.93
N LYS A 331 -5.01 34.78 6.61
CA LYS A 331 -4.55 33.63 7.41
C LYS A 331 -3.50 34.01 8.48
N LYS A 332 -3.47 33.26 9.60
CA LYS A 332 -2.45 33.38 10.66
C LYS A 332 -1.06 32.85 10.24
N LYS A 333 -0.04 33.72 10.27
CA LYS A 333 1.39 33.44 10.62
C LYS A 333 1.99 34.76 11.16
N GLY A 334 2.94 34.81 12.09
CA GLY A 334 3.58 33.73 12.84
C GLY A 334 5.10 33.91 13.03
N LYS A 335 5.54 34.88 13.84
CA LYS A 335 6.90 34.92 14.47
C LYS A 335 7.02 36.09 15.47
N GLY A 336 7.52 35.81 16.67
CA GLY A 336 8.00 36.78 17.66
C GLY A 336 9.27 36.23 18.32
N LYS A 337 10.20 37.09 18.76
CA LYS A 337 11.54 36.67 19.24
C LYS A 337 12.00 37.56 20.40
N LYS A 338 12.75 36.98 21.34
CA LYS A 338 13.27 37.54 22.61
C LYS A 338 12.24 37.65 23.75
N GLY A 339 12.72 37.39 24.97
CA GLY A 339 11.97 37.43 26.24
C GLY A 339 12.78 36.71 27.33
N LYS A 340 13.68 37.42 28.02
CA LYS A 340 14.61 36.86 29.02
C LYS A 340 14.18 37.35 30.41
N GLY A 341 13.53 36.50 31.21
CA GLY A 341 13.00 36.87 32.53
C GLY A 341 13.37 35.86 33.63
N LYS A 342 13.94 36.35 34.74
CA LYS A 342 14.01 35.62 36.02
C LYS A 342 12.78 35.98 36.85
N GLY A 343 12.23 35.02 37.60
CA GLY A 343 11.22 35.27 38.62
C GLY A 343 11.20 34.16 39.68
N LYS A 344 11.21 34.54 40.96
CA LYS A 344 11.00 33.66 42.14
C LYS A 344 9.91 34.30 43.03
N GLY A 345 9.14 33.47 43.73
CA GLY A 345 8.04 33.85 44.64
C GLY A 345 6.87 32.89 44.42
N GLN A 346 6.43 31.98 45.31
CA GLN A 346 6.21 31.96 46.77
C GLN A 346 5.04 32.83 47.30
N GLY A 347 4.13 32.16 48.03
CA GLY A 347 2.89 32.67 48.62
C GLY A 347 1.76 31.65 48.35
N LYS A 348 1.40 30.73 49.27
CA LYS A 348 0.58 30.88 50.50
C LYS A 348 -0.81 31.48 50.21
N GLY A 349 -1.94 30.85 50.56
CA GLY A 349 -2.19 29.51 51.14
C GLY A 349 -3.50 29.44 51.95
N LYS A 350 -3.78 28.26 52.56
CA LYS A 350 -4.99 27.89 53.37
C LYS A 350 -6.28 27.69 52.55
N GLY A 351 -7.18 26.75 52.90
CA GLY A 351 -7.08 25.66 53.88
C GLY A 351 -8.43 25.09 54.35
N LYS A 352 -8.40 24.01 55.17
CA LYS A 352 -9.54 23.27 55.80
C LYS A 352 -10.39 22.45 54.81
N LYS A 353 -10.70 21.16 55.09
CA LYS A 353 -11.71 20.56 56.01
C LYS A 353 -13.15 21.00 55.64
N ALA A 354 -14.16 20.13 55.50
CA ALA A 354 -14.25 18.65 55.53
C ALA A 354 -15.63 18.25 54.88
N GLN A 355 -16.29 17.07 55.00
CA GLN A 355 -16.09 15.82 55.77
C GLN A 355 -16.90 14.65 55.14
N GLU A 356 -16.99 13.50 55.82
CA GLU A 356 -18.03 12.44 55.76
C GLU A 356 -18.61 11.90 54.42
N THR A 357 -18.32 10.61 54.19
CA THR A 357 -19.20 9.57 53.64
C THR A 357 -20.41 9.29 54.58
N PRO A 358 -21.42 8.42 54.26
CA PRO A 358 -21.53 7.50 53.12
C PRO A 358 -22.92 7.45 52.41
N LYS A 359 -22.96 6.76 51.26
CA LYS A 359 -23.76 5.52 51.10
C LYS A 359 -23.22 4.68 49.94
#